data_AF-A0A6B2SV60-F1
#
_entry.id   AF-A0A6B2SV60-F1
#
_cell.length_a   1.000
_cell.length_b   1.000
_cell.length_c   1.000
_cell.angle_alpha   90.00
_cell.angle_beta   90.00
_cell.angle_gamma   90.00
#
_symmetry.space_group_name_H-M   'P 1'
#
loop_
_entity.id
_entity.type
_entity.pdbx_description
1 polymer ?
#
loop_
_entity_poly.entity_id
_entity_poly.type
_entity_poly.pdbx_seq_one_letter_code
_entity_poly.pdbx_strand_id
1 'polypeptide(L)'
;MFLTISTTGTPERPATDLGFLLHKHPDNRHTRSVSYGTAHVLFPEATDERCTAALLLEVDPVALVRRGKGKAKGRGGAPDAALAQYVNDRPYAASSLLAVALGAVFSSAMRGVCAARPQRVAE
;
A
#
# COMPACT_ATOMS: atom_id res chain seq x y z
N MET A 1 -3.54 -7.79 -3.32
CA MET A 1 -4.39 -6.67 -3.82
C MET A 1 -3.54 -5.43 -4.06
N PHE A 2 -3.94 -4.46 -4.88
CA PHE A 2 -3.12 -3.26 -5.13
C PHE A 2 -3.90 -1.95 -5.29
N LEU A 3 -3.19 -0.82 -5.17
CA LEU A 3 -3.62 0.54 -5.48
C LEU A 3 -2.62 1.17 -6.45
N THR A 4 -3.10 1.89 -7.46
CA THR A 4 -2.26 2.73 -8.32
C THR A 4 -2.59 4.21 -8.16
N ILE A 5 -1.57 5.05 -8.19
CA ILE A 5 -1.69 6.51 -8.26
C ILE A 5 -0.96 6.93 -9.53
N SER A 6 -1.66 7.58 -10.45
CA SER A 6 -1.09 8.04 -11.71
C SER A 6 -1.19 9.56 -11.79
N THR A 7 -0.17 10.19 -12.36
CA THR A 7 -0.18 11.60 -12.76
C THR A 7 0.39 11.75 -14.15
N THR A 8 0.07 12.87 -14.79
CA THR A 8 0.64 13.29 -16.08
C THR A 8 1.48 14.54 -15.89
N GLY A 9 2.48 14.73 -16.73
CA GLY A 9 3.43 15.84 -16.61
C GLY A 9 3.33 16.87 -17.71
N THR A 10 3.96 18.02 -17.47
CA THR A 10 4.27 19.05 -18.46
C THR A 10 5.79 19.26 -18.48
N PRO A 11 6.37 19.97 -19.46
CA PRO A 11 7.81 20.24 -19.49
C PRO A 11 8.35 20.89 -18.21
N GLU A 12 7.56 21.72 -17.53
CA GLU A 12 7.92 22.38 -16.26
C GLU A 12 7.60 21.52 -15.03
N ARG A 13 6.83 20.44 -15.19
CA ARG A 13 6.30 19.57 -14.12
C ARG A 13 6.33 18.11 -14.59
N PRO A 14 7.51 17.49 -14.70
CA PRO A 14 7.59 16.12 -15.18
C PRO A 14 6.80 15.19 -14.25
N ALA A 15 6.08 14.22 -14.81
CA ALA A 15 5.25 13.30 -14.03
C ALA A 15 6.08 12.49 -13.02
N THR A 16 7.37 12.29 -13.30
CA THR A 16 8.35 11.65 -12.42
C THR A 16 8.53 12.38 -11.08
N ASP A 17 8.09 13.64 -10.95
CA ASP A 17 7.98 14.34 -9.65
C ASP A 17 7.14 13.54 -8.62
N LEU A 18 6.22 12.67 -9.09
CA LEU A 18 5.46 11.73 -8.24
C LEU A 18 6.37 10.86 -7.34
N GLY A 19 7.54 10.45 -7.82
CA GLY A 19 8.49 9.66 -7.03
C GLY A 19 9.02 10.44 -5.82
N PHE A 20 9.29 11.74 -5.99
CA PHE A 20 9.70 12.62 -4.90
C PHE A 20 8.57 12.87 -3.91
N LEU A 21 7.36 13.12 -4.41
CA LEU A 21 6.17 13.33 -3.58
C LEU A 21 5.84 12.11 -2.71
N LEU A 22 6.01 10.90 -3.26
CA LEU A 22 5.78 9.64 -2.55
C LEU A 22 7.00 9.14 -1.75
N HIS A 23 8.14 9.81 -1.85
CA HIS A 23 9.42 9.38 -1.27
C HIS A 23 9.81 7.96 -1.71
N LYS A 24 9.64 7.67 -2.99
CA LYS A 24 10.01 6.40 -3.62
C LYS A 24 10.62 6.68 -4.98
N HIS A 25 11.89 6.32 -5.15
CA HIS A 25 12.55 6.41 -6.44
C HIS A 25 11.92 5.40 -7.42
N PRO A 26 11.55 5.81 -8.65
CA PRO A 26 10.89 4.93 -9.63
C PRO A 26 11.69 3.67 -10.00
N ASP A 27 13.02 3.81 -10.15
CA ASP A 27 13.90 2.68 -10.52
C ASP A 27 14.18 1.69 -9.39
N ASN A 28 13.68 1.97 -8.17
CA ASN A 28 13.89 1.10 -7.02
C ASN A 28 12.63 0.32 -6.70
N ARG A 29 12.78 -0.98 -6.46
CA ARG A 29 11.74 -1.80 -5.83
C ARG A 29 11.76 -1.58 -4.32
N HIS A 30 10.69 -1.01 -3.77
CA HIS A 30 10.58 -0.80 -2.32
C HIS A 30 9.74 -1.90 -1.70
N THR A 31 10.18 -2.46 -0.58
CA THR A 31 9.46 -3.49 0.14
C THR A 31 9.42 -3.14 1.62
N ARG A 32 8.26 -3.33 2.26
CA ARG A 32 8.06 -3.06 3.67
C ARG A 32 7.19 -4.13 4.31
N SER A 33 7.65 -4.70 5.42
CA SER A 33 6.82 -5.59 6.24
C SER A 33 5.71 -4.79 6.92
N VAL A 34 4.49 -5.32 6.89
CA VAL A 34 3.32 -4.83 7.62
C VAL A 34 2.76 -5.95 8.49
N SER A 35 1.85 -5.61 9.39
CA SER A 35 1.32 -6.54 10.40
C SER A 35 0.66 -7.82 9.87
N TYR A 36 0.32 -7.90 8.60
CA TYR A 36 -0.40 -9.03 8.00
C TYR A 36 0.20 -9.44 6.66
N GLY A 37 1.46 -9.09 6.40
CA GLY A 37 2.17 -9.48 5.19
C GLY A 37 3.20 -8.45 4.75
N THR A 38 3.29 -8.24 3.44
CA THR A 38 4.34 -7.41 2.81
C THR A 38 3.71 -6.42 1.85
N ALA A 39 4.13 -5.16 1.94
CA ALA A 39 3.76 -4.11 1.02
C ALA A 39 4.93 -3.80 0.08
N HIS A 40 4.66 -3.76 -1.22
CA HIS A 40 5.62 -3.42 -2.26
C HIS A 40 5.21 -2.12 -2.94
N VAL A 41 6.19 -1.26 -3.25
CA VAL A 41 6.00 -0.14 -4.17
C VAL A 41 6.87 -0.34 -5.39
N LEU A 42 6.23 -0.23 -6.54
CA LEU A 42 6.84 -0.31 -7.87
C LEU A 42 6.22 0.77 -8.76
N PHE A 43 6.94 1.14 -9.82
CA PHE A 43 6.48 2.13 -10.79
C PHE A 43 6.37 1.44 -12.15
N PRO A 44 5.18 0.92 -12.53
CA PRO A 44 5.02 0.26 -13.82
C PRO A 44 5.21 1.20 -15.01
N GLU A 45 5.15 2.52 -14.79
CA GLU A 45 5.37 3.56 -15.79
C GLU A 45 5.99 4.78 -15.10
N ALA A 46 7.08 5.31 -15.64
CA ALA A 46 7.78 6.48 -15.11
C ALA A 46 8.48 7.24 -16.24
N THR A 47 7.70 7.99 -17.01
CA THR A 47 8.19 8.95 -18.01
C THR A 47 7.87 10.37 -17.56
N ASP A 48 8.40 11.37 -18.26
CA ASP A 48 8.10 12.77 -17.96
C ASP A 48 6.65 13.13 -18.28
N GLU A 49 6.00 12.42 -19.21
CA GLU A 49 4.60 12.62 -19.58
C GLU A 49 3.62 11.89 -18.65
N ARG A 50 3.99 10.71 -18.14
CA ARG A 50 3.13 9.90 -17.27
C ARG A 50 3.94 9.09 -16.27
N CYS A 51 3.50 9.12 -15.02
CA CYS A 51 4.11 8.35 -13.95
C CYS A 51 3.01 7.68 -13.14
N THR A 52 3.16 6.38 -12.91
CA THR A 52 2.25 5.57 -12.11
C THR A 52 3.03 4.90 -11.00
N ALA A 53 2.65 5.13 -9.75
CA ALA A 53 3.09 4.34 -8.60
C ALA A 53 2.05 3.26 -8.30
N ALA A 54 2.50 2.05 -7.97
CA ALA A 54 1.67 0.94 -7.55
C ALA A 54 2.08 0.44 -6.17
N LEU A 55 1.13 0.44 -5.22
CA LEU A 55 1.24 -0.21 -3.92
C LEU A 55 0.57 -1.58 -4.00
N LEU A 56 1.37 -2.65 -3.99
CA LEU A 56 0.90 -4.03 -3.93
C LEU A 56 0.99 -4.55 -2.49
N LEU A 57 -0.13 -4.97 -1.92
CA LEU A 57 -0.18 -5.65 -0.63
C LEU A 57 -0.33 -7.16 -0.86
N GLU A 58 0.68 -7.89 -0.40
CA GLU A 58 0.68 -9.34 -0.24
C GLU A 58 0.28 -9.66 1.21
N VAL A 59 -0.89 -10.25 1.41
CA VAL A 59 -1.37 -10.63 2.74
C VAL A 59 -1.00 -12.08 3.02
N ASP A 60 -0.45 -12.36 4.21
CA ASP A 60 -0.31 -13.72 4.73
C ASP A 60 -1.63 -14.13 5.42
N PRO A 61 -2.46 -15.00 4.79
CA PRO A 61 -3.75 -15.38 5.33
C PRO A 61 -3.62 -16.15 6.65
N VAL A 62 -2.54 -16.92 6.85
CA VAL A 62 -2.33 -17.71 8.06
C VAL A 62 -1.96 -16.79 9.22
N ALA A 63 -1.05 -15.84 9.01
CA ALA A 63 -0.70 -14.84 10.01
C ALA A 63 -1.90 -13.96 10.39
N LEU A 64 -2.75 -13.61 9.41
CA LEU A 64 -3.96 -12.84 9.63
C LEU A 64 -4.94 -13.54 10.60
N VAL A 65 -5.15 -14.84 10.43
CA VAL A 65 -5.99 -15.64 11.33
C VAL A 65 -5.38 -15.74 12.72
N ARG A 66 -4.08 -16.05 12.83
CA ARG A 66 -3.40 -16.20 14.13
C ARG A 66 -3.52 -14.94 14.98
N ARG A 67 -3.42 -13.75 14.37
CA ARG A 67 -3.57 -12.46 15.06
C ARG A 67 -5.03 -12.14 15.41
N GLY A 68 -5.99 -12.55 14.56
CA GLY A 68 -7.43 -12.36 14.82
C GLY A 68 -7.96 -13.16 16.02
N LYS A 69 -7.42 -14.36 16.25
CA LYS A 69 -7.79 -15.23 17.39
C LYS A 69 -7.52 -14.62 18.76
N GLY A 70 -6.64 -13.63 18.88
CA GLY A 70 -6.39 -12.89 20.11
C GLY A 70 -7.58 -12.04 20.61
N LYS A 71 -8.52 -11.68 19.71
CA LYS A 71 -9.73 -10.90 20.06
C LYS A 71 -10.99 -11.75 20.22
N ALA A 72 -10.98 -13.00 19.75
CA ALA A 72 -12.14 -13.89 19.76
C ALA A 72 -11.89 -15.14 20.63
N LYS A 73 -11.22 -14.95 21.78
CA LYS A 73 -10.99 -16.01 22.77
C LYS A 73 -12.30 -16.29 23.52
N GLY A 74 -13.22 -16.99 22.87
CA GLY A 74 -14.47 -17.42 23.49
C GLY A 74 -15.62 -17.52 22.50
N ARG A 75 -15.64 -18.60 21.71
CA ARG A 75 -16.85 -19.34 21.28
C ARG A 75 -16.38 -20.40 20.29
N GLY A 76 -16.52 -21.67 20.69
CA GLY A 76 -16.45 -22.78 19.75
C GLY A 76 -17.54 -22.57 18.71
N GLY A 77 -17.16 -21.99 17.57
CA GLY A 77 -18.04 -21.87 16.42
C GLY A 77 -18.10 -23.22 15.69
N ALA A 78 -19.22 -23.47 15.01
CA ALA A 78 -19.36 -24.59 14.10
C ALA A 78 -18.15 -24.68 13.14
N PRO A 79 -17.78 -25.88 12.65
CA PRO A 79 -16.62 -26.08 11.76
C PRO A 79 -16.54 -25.08 10.61
N ASP A 80 -17.69 -24.70 10.04
CA ASP A 80 -17.80 -23.74 8.95
C ASP A 80 -17.35 -22.32 9.35
N ALA A 81 -17.65 -21.90 10.59
CA ALA A 81 -17.21 -20.61 11.12
C ALA A 81 -15.70 -20.57 11.38
N ALA A 82 -15.09 -21.72 11.71
CA ALA A 82 -13.64 -21.83 11.81
C ALA A 82 -12.99 -21.80 10.43
N LEU A 83 -13.59 -22.47 9.43
CA LEU A 83 -13.09 -22.50 8.04
C LEU A 83 -13.15 -21.12 7.38
N ALA A 84 -14.24 -20.36 7.59
CA ALA A 84 -14.41 -19.00 7.06
C ALA A 84 -13.30 -18.02 7.52
N GLN A 85 -12.59 -18.31 8.60
CA GLN A 85 -11.44 -17.51 9.02
C GLN A 85 -10.22 -17.73 8.12
N TYR A 86 -10.01 -18.96 7.63
CA TYR A 86 -8.88 -19.33 6.78
C TYR A 86 -9.15 -19.10 5.30
N VAL A 87 -10.39 -19.29 4.86
CA VAL A 87 -10.81 -19.10 3.48
C VAL A 87 -11.78 -17.92 3.41
N ASN A 88 -11.26 -16.76 3.01
CA ASN A 88 -12.05 -15.56 2.79
C ASN A 88 -11.32 -14.63 1.80
N ASP A 89 -12.02 -13.56 1.44
CA ASP A 89 -11.61 -12.54 0.48
C ASP A 89 -10.63 -11.49 1.04
N ARG A 90 -10.37 -11.47 2.35
CA ARG A 90 -9.56 -10.42 3.00
C ARG A 90 -8.16 -10.22 2.40
N PRO A 91 -7.45 -11.26 1.91
CA PRO A 91 -6.17 -11.08 1.20
C PRO A 91 -6.29 -10.34 -0.15
N TYR A 92 -7.49 -10.27 -0.71
CA TYR A 92 -7.74 -9.81 -2.08
C TYR A 92 -8.61 -8.55 -2.14
N ALA A 93 -9.38 -8.25 -1.10
CA ALA A 93 -10.27 -7.09 -1.03
C ALA A 93 -9.54 -5.81 -0.58
N ALA A 94 -9.84 -4.68 -1.23
CA ALA A 94 -9.37 -3.34 -0.85
C ALA A 94 -9.97 -2.87 0.50
N SER A 95 -9.44 -3.42 1.59
CA SER A 95 -9.94 -3.25 2.96
C SER A 95 -9.07 -2.32 3.81
N SER A 96 -9.34 -2.25 5.11
CA SER A 96 -8.50 -1.53 6.08
C SER A 96 -7.04 -2.02 6.13
N LEU A 97 -6.77 -3.24 5.65
CA LEU A 97 -5.41 -3.74 5.44
C LEU A 97 -4.66 -2.90 4.39
N LEU A 98 -5.32 -2.46 3.31
CA LEU A 98 -4.69 -1.56 2.34
C LEU A 98 -4.40 -0.20 2.94
N ALA A 99 -5.37 0.35 3.69
CA ALA A 99 -5.26 1.67 4.30
C ALA A 99 -4.09 1.74 5.30
N VAL A 100 -3.90 0.69 6.11
CA VAL A 100 -2.77 0.61 7.03
C VAL A 100 -1.45 0.43 6.27
N ALA A 101 -1.41 -0.35 5.19
CA ALA A 101 -0.23 -0.45 4.33
C ALA A 101 0.14 0.90 3.68
N LEU A 102 -0.86 1.65 3.21
CA LEU A 102 -0.71 3.00 2.66
C LEU A 102 -0.06 3.94 3.69
N GLY A 103 -0.63 4.00 4.89
CA GLY A 103 -0.11 4.82 5.99
C GLY A 103 1.30 4.43 6.43
N ALA A 104 1.63 3.14 6.38
CA ALA A 104 2.99 2.69 6.61
C ALA A 104 3.91 3.22 5.49
N VAL A 105 3.63 2.88 4.23
CA VAL A 105 4.55 3.08 3.10
C VAL A 105 4.74 4.56 2.69
N PHE A 106 3.67 5.36 2.75
CA PHE A 106 3.66 6.75 2.29
C PHE A 106 3.47 7.76 3.43
N SER A 107 3.91 7.43 4.65
CA SER A 107 3.73 8.25 5.85
C SER A 107 4.22 9.70 5.73
N SER A 108 5.29 9.96 4.97
CA SER A 108 5.80 11.33 4.75
C SER A 108 4.94 12.12 3.77
N ALA A 109 4.51 11.46 2.68
CA ALA A 109 3.60 12.06 1.71
C ALA A 109 2.25 12.42 2.35
N MET A 110 1.69 11.52 3.18
CA MET A 110 0.43 11.76 3.91
C MET A 110 0.51 12.91 4.93
N ARG A 111 1.73 13.29 5.36
CA ARG A 111 1.95 14.45 6.22
C ARG A 111 2.16 15.75 5.43
N GLY A 112 2.12 15.69 4.10
CA GLY A 112 2.42 16.85 3.25
C GLY A 112 3.87 17.29 3.37
N VAL A 113 4.81 16.37 3.57
CA VAL A 113 6.24 16.70 3.68
C VAL A 113 6.98 16.21 2.45
N CYS A 114 7.63 17.10 1.70
CA CYS A 114 8.57 16.76 0.63
C CYS A 114 9.69 17.80 0.53
N ALA A 115 10.89 17.50 1.02
CA ALA A 115 12.02 18.45 1.00
C ALA A 115 12.63 18.63 -0.40
N ALA A 116 12.54 17.62 -1.26
CA ALA A 116 13.11 17.66 -2.62
C ALA A 116 12.27 18.50 -3.59
N ARG A 117 10.96 18.61 -3.34
CA ARG A 117 9.97 19.33 -4.16
C ARG A 117 8.89 20.00 -3.29
N PRO A 118 9.25 20.89 -2.36
CA PRO A 118 8.28 21.48 -1.42
C PRO A 118 7.16 22.24 -2.12
N GLN A 119 7.48 22.94 -3.21
CA GLN A 119 6.52 23.68 -4.03
C GLN A 119 5.43 22.81 -4.66
N ARG A 120 5.66 21.49 -4.81
CA ARG A 120 4.72 20.56 -5.44
C ARG A 120 3.67 19.99 -4.49
N VAL A 121 3.83 20.20 -3.19
CA VAL A 121 2.93 19.59 -2.18
C VAL A 121 1.65 20.39 -1.99
N ALA A 122 1.72 21.71 -2.17
CA ALA A 122 0.62 22.64 -1.93
C ALA A 122 -0.12 23.08 -3.20
N GLU A 123 0.36 22.65 -4.36
CA GLU A 123 -0.30 22.84 -5.67
C GLU A 123 -1.38 21.78 -5.89
#